data_AF-A0A954M5F5-F1
#
_entry.id   AF-A0A954M5F5-F1
#
_cell.length_a   1.000
_cell.length_b   1.000
_cell.length_c   1.000
_cell.angle_alpha   90.00
_cell.angle_beta   90.00
_cell.angle_gamma   90.00
#
_symmetry.space_group_name_H-M   'P 1'
#
loop_
_entity.id
_entity.type
_entity.pdbx_description
1 polymer ?
#
loop_
_entity_poly.entity_id
_entity_poly.type
_entity_poly.pdbx_seq_one_letter_code
_entity_poly.pdbx_strand_id
1 'polypeptide(L)' 'MSALGTIAIDVREAKGSTACRRLRRAGLVPANVYGHGEDPVM' A
#
# COMPACT_ATOMS: atom_id res chain seq x y z
N MET A 1 -10.14 0.74 20.52
CA MET A 1 -9.67 -0.13 19.42
C MET A 1 -8.19 -0.36 19.62
N SER A 2 -7.79 -1.61 19.89
CA SER A 2 -6.39 -1.98 20.12
C SER A 2 -5.62 -1.88 18.80
N ALA A 3 -4.64 -0.98 18.70
CA ALA A 3 -3.69 -0.98 17.60
C ALA A 3 -2.70 -2.15 17.82
N LEU A 4 -2.90 -3.25 17.10
CA LEU A 4 -2.00 -4.39 17.08
C LEU A 4 -0.92 -4.17 16.02
N GLY A 5 0.33 -3.94 16.47
CA GLY A 5 1.56 -4.16 15.71
C GLY A 5 1.96 -3.13 14.64
N THR A 6 3.26 -3.13 14.33
CA THR A 6 3.86 -2.42 13.19
C THR A 6 3.62 -3.22 11.90
N ILE A 7 3.21 -2.56 10.82
CA ILE A 7 3.02 -3.17 9.50
C ILE A 7 4.17 -2.69 8.59
N ALA A 8 4.88 -3.63 7.96
CA ALA A 8 5.87 -3.30 6.95
C ALA A 8 5.17 -2.94 5.62
N ILE A 9 5.60 -1.85 4.99
CA ILE A 9 5.08 -1.37 3.71
C ILE A 9 6.23 -1.05 2.75
N ASP A 10 5.98 -1.23 1.46
CA ASP A 10 6.87 -0.84 0.37
C ASP A 10 6.17 0.17 -0.55
N VAL A 11 6.90 1.18 -1.02
CA VAL A 11 6.38 2.19 -1.97
C VAL A 11 6.20 1.56 -3.35
N ARG A 12 5.07 1.83 -4.01
CA ARG A 12 4.77 1.21 -5.31
C ARG A 12 5.36 2.01 -6.46
N GLU A 13 6.19 1.36 -7.26
CA GLU A 13 6.75 1.95 -8.48
C GLU A 13 5.73 2.04 -9.63
N ALA A 14 4.79 1.10 -9.70
CA ALA A 14 3.86 0.95 -10.82
C ALA A 14 2.37 1.04 -10.40
N LYS A 15 1.58 1.72 -11.22
CA LYS A 15 0.13 1.92 -11.04
C LYS A 15 -0.68 1.20 -12.14
N GLY A 16 -1.99 1.13 -11.95
CA GLY A 16 -2.93 0.60 -12.94
C GLY A 16 -3.28 -0.88 -12.75
N SER A 17 -4.26 -1.35 -13.53
CA SER A 17 -4.92 -2.64 -13.33
C SER A 17 -3.97 -3.84 -13.42
N THR A 18 -3.04 -3.84 -14.38
CA THR A 18 -2.05 -4.92 -14.53
C THR A 18 -1.06 -4.96 -13.37
N ALA A 19 -0.57 -3.80 -12.92
CA ALA A 19 0.32 -3.70 -11.77
C ALA A 19 -0.36 -4.21 -10.48
N CYS A 20 -1.58 -3.76 -10.20
CA CYS A 20 -2.35 -4.23 -9.06
C CYS A 20 -2.68 -5.73 -9.14
N ARG A 21 -2.93 -6.27 -10.34
CA ARG A 21 -3.14 -7.71 -10.55
C ARG A 21 -1.89 -8.51 -10.22
N ARG A 22 -0.71 -8.05 -10.63
CA ARG A 22 0.58 -8.71 -10.32
C ARG A 22 0.84 -8.73 -8.81
N LEU A 23 0.63 -7.61 -8.12
CA LEU A 23 0.78 -7.52 -6.66
C LEU A 23 -0.13 -8.52 -5.94
N ARG A 24 -1.42 -8.58 -6.32
CA ARG A 24 -2.37 -9.56 -5.73
C ARG A 24 -1.96 -11.01 -5.98
N ARG A 25 -1.43 -11.32 -7.17
CA ARG A 25 -0.89 -12.66 -7.48
C ARG A 25 0.36 -13.01 -6.67
N ALA A 26 1.12 -12.01 -6.23
CA ALA A 26 2.26 -12.17 -5.33
C ALA A 26 1.87 -12.22 -3.84
N GLY A 27 0.57 -12.22 -3.52
CA GLY A 27 0.07 -12.22 -2.13
C GLY A 27 0.11 -10.85 -1.43
N LEU A 28 0.39 -9.77 -2.17
CA LEU A 28 0.45 -8.41 -1.64
C LEU A 28 -0.86 -7.64 -1.88
N VAL A 29 -1.17 -6.73 -0.96
CA VAL A 29 -2.35 -5.86 -1.06
C VAL A 29 -1.90 -4.43 -1.34
N PRO A 30 -2.22 -3.84 -2.52
CA PRO A 30 -1.93 -2.44 -2.78
C PRO A 30 -2.85 -1.54 -1.94
N ALA A 31 -2.28 -0.52 -1.32
CA ALA A 31 -2.98 0.45 -0.47
C ALA A 31 -2.39 1.85 -0.65
N ASN A 32 -3.10 2.87 -0.17
CA ASN A 32 -2.59 4.24 -0.08
C ASN A 32 -2.46 4.60 1.41
N VAL A 33 -1.39 5.31 1.76
CA VAL A 33 -1.17 5.90 3.08
C VAL A 33 -1.29 7.41 2.93
N TYR A 34 -2.17 8.02 3.72
CA TYR A 34 -2.43 9.45 3.69
C TYR A 34 -2.75 9.93 5.11
N GLY A 35 -2.49 11.21 5.39
CA GLY A 35 -2.59 11.73 6.75
C GLY A 35 -2.19 13.19 6.87
N HIS A 36 -2.28 13.72 8.09
CA HIS A 36 -2.19 15.12 8.47
C HIS A 36 -1.10 15.95 7.74
N GLY A 37 -1.49 16.64 6.67
CA GLY A 37 -0.63 17.62 5.97
C GLY A 37 0.52 17.01 5.15
N GLU A 38 0.56 15.69 5.01
CA GLU A 38 1.61 14.98 4.27
C GLU A 38 1.13 14.57 2.88
N ASP A 39 2.08 14.51 1.95
CA ASP A 39 1.79 14.00 0.60
C ASP A 39 1.43 12.51 0.68
N PRO A 40 0.36 12.08 -0.01
CA PRO A 40 -0.06 10.69 0.00
C PRO A 40 0.98 9.79 -0.65
N VAL A 41 1.34 8.72 0.07
CA VAL A 41 2.26 7.68 -0.41
C VAL A 41 1.44 6.47 -0.83
N MET A 42 1.84 5.83 -1.93
CA MET A 42 1.06 4.78 -2.58
C MET A 42 1.92 3.68 -3.18
#